data_AF-A0A916LWI7-F1
#
_entry.id   AF-A0A916LWI7-F1
#
_cell.length_a   1.000
_cell.length_b   1.000
_cell.length_c   1.000
_cell.angle_alpha   90.00
_cell.angle_beta   90.00
_cell.angle_gamma   90.00
#
_symmetry.space_group_name_H-M   'P 1'
#
loop_
_entity.id
_entity.type
_entity.pdbx_description
1 polymer ?
#
loop_
_entity_poly.entity_id
_entity_poly.type
_entity_poly.pdbx_seq_one_letter_code
_entity_poly.pdbx_strand_id
1 'polypeptide(L)' 'MLSAFIHGYLLSFGLILPLGPQNVFVFSQGATQPKLRRAMPVAIAAAICDALLIVIAVLGVSTVVLTVPWIKIVLGVVG' A
#
# COMPACT_ATOMS: atom_id res chain seq x y z
N MET A 1 -4.56 -31.36 7.86
CA MET A 1 -4.12 -30.39 8.89
C MET A 1 -2.79 -29.72 8.53
N LEU A 2 -1.72 -30.48 8.26
CA LEU A 2 -0.42 -29.92 7.86
C LEU A 2 -0.49 -29.03 6.60
N SER A 3 -1.27 -29.43 5.58
CA SER A 3 -1.45 -28.64 4.35
C SER A 3 -2.07 -27.25 4.59
N ALA A 4 -3.06 -27.15 5.48
CA ALA A 4 -3.69 -25.87 5.83
C ALA A 4 -2.75 -24.97 6.64
N PHE A 5 -1.92 -25.57 7.51
CA PHE A 5 -0.90 -24.84 8.26
C PHE A 5 0.18 -24.25 7.33
N ILE A 6 0.67 -25.04 6.37
CA ILE A 6 1.66 -24.58 5.38
C ILE A 6 1.06 -23.50 4.48
N HIS A 7 -0.18 -23.66 4.00
CA HIS A 7 -0.86 -22.63 3.21
C HIS A 7 -1.06 -21.33 3.99
N GLY A 8 -1.49 -21.41 5.25
CA GLY A 8 -1.65 -20.23 6.10
C GLY A 8 -0.32 -19.52 6.40
N TYR A 9 0.76 -20.29 6.58
CA TYR A 9 2.10 -19.78 6.79
C TYR A 9 2.67 -19.12 5.53
N LEU A 10 2.54 -19.76 4.36
CA LEU A 10 2.96 -19.18 3.07
C LEU A 10 2.16 -17.95 2.71
N LEU A 11 0.85 -17.94 2.99
CA LEU A 11 -0.03 -16.80 2.74
C LEU A 11 0.35 -15.61 3.64
N SER A 12 0.59 -15.86 4.93
CA SER A 12 1.04 -14.80 5.85
C SER A 12 2.42 -14.26 5.45
N PHE A 13 3.33 -15.13 5.02
CA PHE A 13 4.60 -14.72 4.44
C PHE A 13 4.41 -13.92 3.15
N GLY A 14 3.56 -14.37 2.23
CA GLY A 14 3.26 -13.67 0.97
C GLY A 14 2.57 -12.33 1.16
N LEU A 15 1.94 -12.07 2.31
CA LEU A 15 1.33 -10.79 2.67
C LEU A 15 2.30 -9.83 3.37
N ILE A 16 3.32 -10.36 4.06
CA ILE A 16 4.33 -9.56 4.80
C ILE A 16 5.59 -9.32 3.98
N LEU A 17 5.99 -10.28 3.14
CA LEU A 17 7.22 -10.25 2.33
C LEU A 17 7.21 -9.26 1.15
N PRO A 18 6.08 -8.86 0.52
CA PRO A 18 6.09 -7.78 -0.46
C PRO A 18 6.23 -6.44 0.27
N LEU A 19 7.32 -6.29 1.01
CA LEU A 19 7.96 -5.02 1.21
C LEU A 19 8.36 -4.57 -0.20
N GLY A 20 7.53 -3.75 -0.84
CA GLY A 20 7.87 -3.16 -2.13
C GLY A 20 9.22 -2.45 -2.06
N PRO A 21 9.88 -2.19 -3.19
CA PRO A 21 11.18 -1.51 -3.21
C PRO A 21 11.14 -0.17 -2.45
N GLN A 22 9.99 0.50 -2.42
CA GLN A 22 9.73 1.69 -1.59
C GLN A 22 9.83 1.41 -0.08
N ASN A 23 9.20 0.35 0.42
CA ASN A 23 9.24 -0.03 1.84
C ASN A 23 10.59 -0.62 2.26
N VAL A 24 11.27 -1.38 1.39
CA VAL A 24 12.63 -1.89 1.65
C VAL A 24 13.64 -0.75 1.70
N PHE A 25 13.50 0.28 0.86
CA PHE A 25 14.37 1.46 0.90
C PHE A 25 14.18 2.27 2.18
N VAL A 26 12.93 2.49 2.60
CA VAL A 26 12.63 3.16 3.88
C VAL A 26 13.15 2.33 5.07
N PHE A 27 12.97 1.00 5.03
CA PHE A 27 13.47 0.09 6.07
C PHE A 27 15.00 0.04 6.10
N SER A 28 15.65 -0.01 4.94
CA SER A 28 17.12 0.02 4.83
C SER A 28 17.67 1.35 5.31
N GLN A 29 17.07 2.49 4.96
CA GLN A 29 17.47 3.79 5.51
C GLN A 29 17.19 3.90 7.02
N GLY A 30 16.16 3.22 7.53
CA GLY A 30 15.87 3.08 8.96
C GLY A 30 16.89 2.22 9.72
N ALA A 31 17.35 1.12 9.11
CA ALA A 31 18.28 0.17 9.71
C ALA A 31 19.75 0.59 9.59
N THR A 32 20.12 1.30 8.51
CA THR A 32 21.51 1.73 8.25
C THR A 32 21.88 3.04 8.95
N GLN A 33 20.91 3.89 9.32
CA GLN A 33 21.19 5.15 10.02
C GLN A 33 21.14 4.98 11.55
N PRO A 34 22.23 5.30 12.30
CA PRO A 34 22.30 5.11 13.75
C PRO A 34 21.41 6.07 14.56
N LYS A 35 20.81 7.07 13.92
CA LYS A 35 19.88 8.03 14.54
C LYS A 35 18.59 8.09 13.74
N LEU A 36 17.47 7.84 14.42
CA LEU A 36 16.10 7.93 13.88
C LEU A 36 15.84 9.27 13.15
N ARG A 37 16.51 10.35 13.57
CA ARG A 37 16.42 11.68 12.95
C ARG A 37 16.81 11.74 11.47
N ARG A 38 17.68 10.85 10.97
CA ARG A 38 18.03 10.79 9.54
C ARG A 38 17.10 9.87 8.73
N ALA A 39 16.48 8.89 9.39
CA ALA A 39 15.51 8.00 8.75
C ALA A 39 14.10 8.61 8.65
N MET A 40 13.72 9.47 9.60
CA MET A 40 12.42 10.16 9.61
C MET A 40 12.08 10.91 8.31
N PRO A 41 12.95 11.75 7.71
CA PRO A 41 12.58 12.50 6.50
C PRO A 41 12.26 11.59 5.31
N VAL A 42 12.90 10.43 5.19
CA VAL A 42 12.64 9.46 4.10
C VAL A 42 11.28 8.78 4.32
N ALA A 43 10.99 8.36 5.55
CA ALA A 43 9.69 7.77 5.89
C ALA A 43 8.54 8.78 5.73
N ILE A 44 8.75 10.04 6.12
CA ILE A 44 7.77 11.12 5.94
C ILE A 44 7.53 11.40 4.45
N ALA A 45 8.59 11.48 3.64
CA ALA A 45 8.45 11.68 2.20
C ALA A 45 7.69 10.54 1.53
N ALA A 46 7.96 9.29 1.91
CA ALA A 46 7.22 8.12 1.42
C ALA A 46 5.74 8.16 1.84
N ALA A 47 5.45 8.45 3.11
CA ALA A 47 4.09 8.56 3.62
C ALA A 47 3.29 9.70 2.94
N ILE A 48 3.95 10.84 2.67
CA ILE A 48 3.33 11.95 1.93
C ILE A 48 3.00 11.51 0.49
N CYS A 49 3.92 10.81 -0.17
CA CYS A 49 3.71 10.34 -1.54
C CYS A 49 2.55 9.35 -1.63
N ASP A 50 2.47 8.39 -0.71
CA ASP A 50 1.37 7.43 -0.64
C ASP A 50 0.04 8.11 -0.33
N ALA A 51 0.02 9.05 0.62
CA ALA A 51 -1.18 9.83 0.92
C ALA A 51 -1.65 10.65 -0.29
N LEU A 52 -0.73 11.26 -1.05
CA LEU A 52 -1.04 11.99 -2.28
C LEU A 52 -1.61 11.07 -3.36
N LEU A 53 -0.99 9.91 -3.59
CA LEU A 53 -1.48 8.93 -4.56
C LEU A 53 -2.87 8.42 -4.20
N ILE A 54 -3.15 8.16 -2.92
CA ILE A 54 -4.49 7.78 -2.45
C ILE A 54 -5.49 8.92 -2.66
N VAL A 55 -5.14 10.15 -2.30
CA VAL A 55 -6.03 11.32 -2.49
C VAL A 55 -6.35 11.54 -3.97
N ILE A 56 -5.35 11.47 -4.85
CA ILE A 56 -5.54 11.58 -6.30
C ILE A 56 -6.40 10.44 -6.81
N ALA A 57 -6.17 9.21 -6.35
CA ALA A 57 -6.97 8.05 -6.75
C ALA A 57 -8.44 8.20 -6.31
N VAL A 58 -8.71 8.59 -5.06
CA VAL A 58 -10.07 8.75 -4.55
C VAL A 58 -10.80 9.91 -5.24
N LEU A 59 -10.15 11.06 -5.39
CA LEU A 59 -10.75 12.22 -6.08
C LEU A 59 -10.94 11.96 -7.58
N GLY A 60 -9.95 11.34 -8.24
CA GLY A 60 -10.02 10.96 -9.64
C GLY A 60 -11.10 9.91 -9.91
N VAL A 61 -11.17 8.85 -9.09
CA VAL A 61 -12.22 7.84 -9.21
C VAL A 61 -13.59 8.45 -8.92
N SER A 62 -13.73 9.35 -7.93
CA SER A 62 -15.01 10.01 -7.64
C SER A 62 -15.54 10.81 -8.85
N THR A 63 -14.66 11.53 -9.56
CA THR A 63 -15.04 12.28 -10.76
C THR A 63 -15.36 11.36 -11.96
N VAL A 64 -14.63 10.26 -12.11
CA VAL A 64 -14.87 9.25 -13.16
C VAL A 64 -16.17 8.46 -12.92
N VAL A 65 -16.48 8.11 -11.67
CA VAL A 65 -17.72 7.42 -11.28
C VAL A 65 -18.97 8.28 -11.55
N LEU A 66 -18.86 9.60 -11.41
CA LEU A 66 -19.97 10.53 -11.68
C LEU A 66 -20.20 10.78 -13.18
N THR A 67 -19.17 10.63 -14.01
CA THR A 67 -19.24 10.87 -15.46
C THR A 67 -19.53 9.61 -16.27
N VAL A 68 -19.14 8.42 -15.78
CA VAL A 68 -19.34 7.15 -16.49
C VAL A 68 -20.39 6.29 -15.77
N PRO A 69 -21.65 6.24 -16.26
CA PRO A 69 -22.74 5.53 -15.58
C PRO A 69 -22.49 4.01 -15.41
N TRP A 70 -21.74 3.38 -16.32
CA TRP A 70 -21.38 1.96 -16.22
C TRP A 70 -20.48 1.65 -15.03
N ILE A 71 -19.52 2.54 -14.71
CA ILE A 71 -18.62 2.35 -13.56
C ILE A 71 -19.41 2.46 -12.26
N LYS A 72 -20.38 3.36 -12.19
CA LYS A 72 -21.29 3.53 -11.04
C LYS A 72 -22.15 2.28 -10.78
N ILE A 73 -22.64 1.64 -11.84
CA ILE A 73 -23.43 0.40 -11.76
C ILE A 73 -22.55 -0.77 -11.29
N VAL A 74 -21.36 -0.94 -11.87
CA VAL A 74 -20.44 -2.03 -11.47
C VAL A 74 -19.98 -1.86 -10.02
N LEU A 75 -19.63 -0.64 -9.59
CA LEU A 75 -19.27 -0.38 -8.20
C LEU A 75 -20.43 -0.65 -7.23
N GLY A 76 -21.66 -0.28 -7.60
CA GLY A 76 -22.84 -0.48 -6.75
C GLY A 76 -23.35 -1.93 -6.68
N VAL A 77 -22.90 -2.80 -7.60
CA VAL A 77 -23.22 -4.24 -7.57
C VAL A 77 -22.13 -5.04 -6.85
N VAL A 78 -20.88 -4.58 -6.90
CA VAL A 78 -19.72 -5.27 -6.29
C VAL A 78 -19.43 -4.83 -4.85
N GLY A 79 -19.73 -3.57 -4.51
CA GLY A 79 -19.63 -3.05 -3.14
C GLY A 79 -20.82 -3.44 -2.28
#